data_AF-A0A2N9JLE8-F1
#
_entry.id   AF-A0A2N9JLE8-F1
#
_cell.length_a   1.000
_cell.length_b   1.000
_cell.length_c   1.000
_cell.angle_alpha   90.00
_cell.angle_beta   90.00
_cell.angle_gamma   90.00
#
_symmetry.space_group_name_H-M   'P 1'
#
loop_
_entity.id
_entity.type
_entity.pdbx_description
1 polymer ?
#
loop_
_entity_poly.entity_id
_entity_poly.type
_entity_poly.pdbx_seq_one_letter_code
_entity_poly.pdbx_strand_id
1 'polypeptide(L)'
;MKQPARHPDRHNDYVNGSVALLLTVQSLSAQADTVGAEFGWDGRRVRHLLDRYGSEIHTLMALCREQADLAEPLQHAPDYLRAEIAYGCTHEGALHLEDLLTHRTRLTYEIADSGLAALPEIAVLAAPRLGWNDERRDAEIRAYTERVEAERAASEQPDDASAAEARAAAPEVVDVTVG
;
A
#
# COMPACT_ATOMS: atom_id res chain seq x y z
N MET A 1 -42.38 28.95 -34.54
CA MET A 1 -40.96 29.07 -34.17
C MET A 1 -40.79 28.59 -32.73
N LYS A 2 -40.25 27.38 -32.51
CA LYS A 2 -39.92 26.87 -31.16
C LYS A 2 -38.42 27.07 -30.95
N GLN A 3 -38.05 27.73 -29.85
CA GLN A 3 -36.64 27.85 -29.43
C GLN A 3 -36.09 26.46 -29.05
N PRO A 4 -34.84 26.12 -29.36
CA PRO A 4 -34.23 24.89 -28.85
C PRO A 4 -33.82 25.07 -27.39
N ALA A 5 -34.09 24.04 -26.58
CA ALA A 5 -33.73 23.96 -25.18
C ALA A 5 -32.21 23.96 -24.98
N ARG A 6 -31.75 24.76 -24.02
CA ARG A 6 -30.36 24.87 -23.59
C ARG A 6 -29.91 23.53 -22.98
N HIS A 7 -28.86 22.94 -23.53
CA HIS A 7 -28.21 21.74 -22.98
C HIS A 7 -27.54 22.10 -21.63
N PRO A 8 -27.77 21.36 -20.53
CA PRO A 8 -27.06 21.62 -19.29
C PRO A 8 -25.58 21.23 -19.43
N ASP A 9 -24.70 22.20 -19.21
CA ASP A 9 -23.25 22.03 -19.15
C ASP A 9 -22.86 21.00 -18.08
N ARG A 10 -22.45 19.82 -18.51
CA ARG A 10 -21.93 18.72 -17.66
C ARG A 10 -20.55 19.01 -17.03
N HIS A 11 -20.06 20.25 -17.14
CA HIS A 11 -18.70 20.63 -16.77
C HIS A 11 -18.58 21.21 -15.36
N ASN A 12 -19.70 21.58 -14.71
CA ASN A 12 -19.69 22.26 -13.40
C ASN A 12 -19.77 21.31 -12.18
N ASP A 13 -20.13 20.04 -12.39
CA ASP A 13 -20.28 19.06 -11.29
C ASP A 13 -18.92 18.51 -10.81
N TYR A 14 -17.91 18.47 -11.69
CA TYR A 14 -16.56 17.97 -11.38
C TYR A 14 -15.72 18.95 -10.52
N VAL A 15 -16.01 20.25 -10.60
CA VAL A 15 -15.24 21.28 -9.88
C VAL A 15 -15.72 21.39 -8.42
N ASN A 16 -17.04 21.26 -8.19
CA ASN A 16 -17.62 21.31 -6.84
C ASN A 16 -17.28 20.07 -6.00
N GLY A 17 -17.22 18.87 -6.61
CA GLY A 17 -16.80 17.65 -5.92
C GLY A 17 -15.34 17.70 -5.47
N SER A 18 -14.45 18.19 -6.33
CA SER A 18 -13.01 18.32 -6.03
C SER A 18 -12.73 19.36 -4.94
N VAL A 19 -13.44 20.49 -4.93
CA VAL A 19 -13.29 21.51 -3.88
C VAL A 19 -13.83 21.02 -2.53
N ALA A 20 -14.97 20.32 -2.52
CA ALA A 20 -15.50 19.71 -1.30
C ALA A 20 -14.52 18.68 -0.71
N LEU A 21 -13.94 17.82 -1.56
CA LEU A 21 -12.94 16.82 -1.15
C LEU A 21 -11.67 17.45 -0.55
N LEU A 22 -11.19 18.53 -1.17
CA LEU A 22 -9.99 19.25 -0.73
C LEU A 22 -10.23 19.97 0.61
N LEU A 23 -11.43 20.52 0.82
CA LEU A 23 -11.84 21.13 2.09
C LEU A 23 -11.97 20.08 3.21
N THR A 24 -12.44 18.86 2.91
CA THR A 24 -12.45 17.76 3.90
C THR A 24 -11.05 17.33 4.30
N VAL A 25 -10.12 17.17 3.35
CA VAL A 25 -8.72 16.81 3.65
C VAL A 25 -8.03 17.89 4.48
N GLN A 26 -8.23 19.17 4.15
CA GLN A 26 -7.69 20.29 4.92
C GLN A 26 -8.26 20.33 6.34
N SER A 27 -9.56 20.06 6.50
CA SER A 27 -10.20 19.97 7.82
C SER A 27 -9.60 18.85 8.68
N LEU A 28 -9.38 17.66 8.10
CA LEU A 28 -8.74 16.54 8.80
C LEU A 28 -7.31 16.86 9.21
N SER A 29 -6.54 17.51 8.33
CA SER A 29 -5.17 17.93 8.65
C SER A 29 -5.14 18.94 9.81
N ALA A 30 -6.08 19.89 9.83
CA ALA A 30 -6.22 20.85 10.93
C ALA A 30 -6.64 20.20 12.25
N GLN A 31 -7.34 19.06 12.19
CA GLN A 31 -7.85 18.31 13.34
C GLN A 31 -7.06 17.02 13.60
N ALA A 32 -5.84 16.92 13.06
CA ALA A 32 -5.09 15.66 12.99
C ALA A 32 -4.93 14.96 14.35
N ASP A 33 -4.65 15.70 15.42
CA ASP A 33 -4.49 15.11 16.76
C ASP A 33 -5.82 14.53 17.30
N THR A 34 -6.95 15.22 17.07
CA THR A 34 -8.27 14.73 17.46
C THR A 34 -8.68 13.50 16.66
N VAL A 35 -8.40 13.50 15.36
CA VAL A 35 -8.70 12.38 14.45
C VAL A 35 -7.86 11.15 14.81
N GLY A 36 -6.59 11.35 15.15
CA GLY A 36 -5.68 10.27 15.51
C GLY A 36 -5.92 9.66 16.88
N ALA A 37 -6.52 10.41 17.81
CA ALA A 37 -6.73 9.98 19.20
C ALA A 37 -7.52 8.67 19.33
N GLU A 38 -8.48 8.42 18.43
CA GLU A 38 -9.26 7.16 18.40
C GLU A 38 -8.37 5.92 18.24
N PHE A 39 -7.27 6.05 17.49
CA PHE A 39 -6.37 4.97 17.12
C PHE A 39 -5.01 5.05 17.82
N GLY A 40 -4.85 6.00 18.75
CA GLY A 40 -3.56 6.28 19.39
C GLY A 40 -2.51 6.89 18.45
N TRP A 41 -2.94 7.47 17.32
CA TRP A 41 -2.06 8.13 16.37
C TRP A 41 -1.81 9.58 16.78
N ASP A 42 -0.57 10.04 16.64
CA ASP A 42 -0.27 11.45 16.74
C ASP A 42 -0.66 12.20 15.44
N GLY A 43 -0.76 13.52 15.50
CA GLY A 43 -1.08 14.30 14.32
C GLY A 43 -0.05 14.18 13.20
N ARG A 44 1.21 13.79 13.49
CA ARG A 44 2.23 13.57 12.46
C ARG A 44 1.84 12.36 11.60
N ARG A 45 1.46 11.25 12.22
CA ARG A 45 0.99 10.05 11.52
C ARG A 45 -0.26 10.34 10.71
N VAL A 46 -1.24 11.04 11.28
CA VAL A 46 -2.46 11.41 10.53
C VAL A 46 -2.13 12.28 9.31
N ARG A 47 -1.25 13.27 9.45
CA ARG A 47 -0.79 14.08 8.30
C ARG A 47 -0.05 13.24 7.25
N HIS A 48 0.80 12.31 7.68
CA HIS A 48 1.49 11.39 6.77
C HIS A 48 0.51 10.51 5.98
N LEU A 49 -0.51 9.96 6.65
CA LEU A 49 -1.56 9.18 6.01
C LEU A 49 -2.41 10.04 5.06
N LEU A 50 -2.70 11.29 5.41
CA LEU A 50 -3.40 12.24 4.52
C LEU A 50 -2.57 12.57 3.27
N ASP A 51 -1.26 12.79 3.43
CA ASP A 51 -0.37 13.06 2.29
C ASP A 51 -0.29 11.86 1.33
N ARG A 52 -0.41 10.64 1.86
CA ARG A 52 -0.32 9.39 1.09
C ARG A 52 -1.64 8.94 0.48
N TYR A 53 -2.72 8.96 1.24
CA TYR A 53 -4.02 8.38 0.88
C TYR A 53 -5.10 9.43 0.63
N GLY A 54 -4.86 10.70 0.93
CA GLY A 54 -5.84 11.76 0.78
C GLY A 54 -7.13 11.44 1.54
N SER A 55 -8.25 11.46 0.83
CA SER A 55 -9.57 11.12 1.39
C SER A 55 -9.73 9.65 1.78
N GLU A 56 -8.92 8.75 1.21
CA GLU A 56 -8.99 7.31 1.50
C GLU A 56 -8.48 6.96 2.91
N ILE A 57 -7.94 7.94 3.65
CA ILE A 57 -7.69 7.80 5.08
C ILE A 57 -8.94 7.33 5.84
N HIS A 58 -10.14 7.73 5.40
CA HIS A 58 -11.38 7.28 6.02
C HIS A 58 -11.60 5.77 5.87
N THR A 59 -11.19 5.21 4.73
CA THR A 59 -11.22 3.78 4.46
C THR A 59 -10.22 3.05 5.36
N LEU A 60 -9.00 3.58 5.53
CA LEU A 60 -8.03 3.04 6.49
C LEU A 60 -8.57 3.09 7.93
N MET A 61 -9.18 4.19 8.35
CA MET A 61 -9.80 4.32 9.67
C MET A 61 -10.96 3.32 9.85
N ALA A 62 -11.76 3.08 8.80
CA ALA A 62 -12.83 2.08 8.84
C ALA A 62 -12.25 0.66 9.04
N LEU A 63 -11.22 0.29 8.29
CA LEU A 63 -10.50 -0.98 8.48
C LEU A 63 -9.98 -1.12 9.93
N CYS A 64 -9.42 -0.05 10.49
CA CYS A 64 -8.94 -0.04 11.88
C CYS A 64 -10.07 -0.21 12.90
N ARG A 65 -11.27 0.32 12.64
CA ARG A 65 -12.44 0.12 13.52
C ARG A 65 -12.97 -1.30 13.45
N GLU A 66 -12.91 -1.93 12.28
CA GLU A 66 -13.32 -3.32 12.09
C GLU A 66 -12.32 -4.30 12.72
N GLN A 67 -11.03 -3.98 12.63
CA GLN A 67 -9.95 -4.80 13.14
C GLN A 67 -8.89 -3.93 13.84
N ALA A 68 -8.99 -3.84 15.17
CA ALA A 68 -8.24 -2.87 15.97
C ALA A 68 -6.71 -2.97 15.84
N ASP A 69 -6.17 -4.18 15.64
CA ASP A 69 -4.74 -4.40 15.45
C ASP A 69 -4.22 -3.80 14.13
N LEU A 70 -5.08 -3.49 13.16
CA LEU A 70 -4.66 -2.79 11.93
C LEU A 70 -4.22 -1.34 12.20
N ALA A 71 -4.64 -0.76 13.33
CA ALA A 71 -4.20 0.56 13.76
C ALA A 71 -2.75 0.57 14.29
N GLU A 72 -2.15 -0.61 14.49
CA GLU A 72 -0.78 -0.72 14.97
C GLU A 72 0.23 -0.52 13.83
N PRO A 73 1.41 0.08 14.14
CA PRO A 73 2.54 0.06 13.23
C PRO A 73 3.03 -1.36 12.95
N LEU A 74 3.61 -1.58 11.77
CA LEU A 74 4.39 -2.80 11.52
C LEU A 74 5.58 -2.86 12.48
N GLN A 75 5.88 -4.05 13.00
CA GLN A 75 6.89 -4.25 14.03
C GLN A 75 8.29 -3.82 13.56
N HIS A 76 8.61 -4.12 12.31
CA HIS A 76 9.92 -3.84 11.71
C HIS A 76 9.90 -2.63 10.75
N ALA A 77 8.77 -1.95 10.63
CA ALA A 77 8.58 -0.78 9.77
C ALA A 77 7.58 0.21 10.39
N PRO A 78 7.90 0.83 11.55
CA PRO A 78 6.91 1.54 12.37
C PRO A 78 6.33 2.81 11.75
N ASP A 79 6.92 3.31 10.66
CA ASP A 79 6.36 4.42 9.88
C ASP A 79 5.12 3.99 9.07
N TYR A 80 4.95 2.69 8.83
CA TYR A 80 3.84 2.09 8.11
C TYR A 80 2.87 1.40 9.07
N LEU A 81 1.57 1.53 8.81
CA LEU A 81 0.53 0.81 9.54
C LEU A 81 0.21 -0.55 8.92
N ARG A 82 -0.22 -1.49 9.75
CA ARG A 82 -0.81 -2.76 9.29
C ARG A 82 -2.05 -2.53 8.40
N ALA A 83 -2.82 -1.47 8.67
CA ALA A 83 -3.95 -1.04 7.83
C ALA A 83 -3.56 -0.74 6.38
N GLU A 84 -2.34 -0.26 6.12
CA GLU A 84 -1.88 0.02 4.76
C GLU A 84 -1.70 -1.26 3.95
N ILE A 85 -1.23 -2.32 4.59
CA ILE A 85 -1.14 -3.66 3.99
C ILE A 85 -2.55 -4.18 3.67
N ALA A 86 -3.47 -4.08 4.63
CA ALA A 86 -4.85 -4.49 4.45
C ALA A 86 -5.53 -3.73 3.30
N TYR A 87 -5.32 -2.41 3.24
CA TYR A 87 -5.83 -1.54 2.19
C TYR A 87 -5.25 -1.90 0.82
N GLY A 88 -3.93 -2.15 0.74
CA GLY A 88 -3.26 -2.60 -0.48
C GLY A 88 -3.88 -3.86 -1.09
N CYS A 89 -4.19 -4.86 -0.25
CA CYS A 89 -4.85 -6.10 -0.68
C CYS A 89 -6.30 -5.90 -1.14
N THR A 90 -7.05 -5.03 -0.46
CA THR A 90 -8.52 -4.98 -0.62
C THR A 90 -9.00 -3.87 -1.56
N HIS A 91 -8.23 -2.79 -1.73
CA HIS A 91 -8.64 -1.59 -2.46
C HIS A 91 -7.69 -1.23 -3.60
N GLU A 92 -6.40 -1.62 -3.53
CA GLU A 92 -5.39 -1.25 -4.54
C GLU A 92 -4.91 -2.43 -5.39
N GLY A 93 -5.59 -3.58 -5.29
CA GLY A 93 -5.39 -4.74 -6.15
C GLY A 93 -4.01 -5.39 -6.03
N ALA A 94 -3.39 -5.36 -4.86
CA ALA A 94 -2.18 -6.15 -4.62
C ALA A 94 -2.51 -7.65 -4.73
N LEU A 95 -1.74 -8.39 -5.52
CA LEU A 95 -1.90 -9.82 -5.73
C LEU A 95 -0.71 -10.63 -5.19
N HIS A 96 0.43 -9.98 -4.96
CA HIS A 96 1.67 -10.57 -4.45
C HIS A 96 2.27 -9.76 -3.30
N LEU A 97 3.18 -10.38 -2.53
CA LEU A 97 3.93 -9.64 -1.51
C LEU A 97 4.81 -8.55 -2.13
N GLU A 98 5.31 -8.78 -3.35
CA GLU A 98 6.05 -7.76 -4.10
C GLU A 98 5.24 -6.49 -4.37
N ASP A 99 3.96 -6.62 -4.75
CA ASP A 99 3.09 -5.46 -4.96
C ASP A 99 3.01 -4.62 -3.69
N LEU A 100 2.86 -5.28 -2.54
CA LEU A 100 2.77 -4.63 -1.25
C LEU A 100 4.06 -3.91 -0.88
N LEU A 101 5.22 -4.57 -0.96
CA LEU A 101 6.48 -3.99 -0.49
C LEU A 101 7.08 -2.95 -1.47
N THR A 102 6.84 -3.10 -2.77
CA THR A 102 7.46 -2.26 -3.82
C THR A 102 6.54 -1.16 -4.32
N HIS A 103 5.23 -1.43 -4.48
CA HIS A 103 4.30 -0.54 -5.17
C HIS A 103 3.25 0.11 -4.28
N ARG A 104 2.80 -0.58 -3.22
CA ARG A 104 1.76 -0.10 -2.29
C ARG A 104 2.34 0.46 -1.01
N THR A 105 3.54 0.01 -0.68
CA THR A 105 4.46 0.63 0.28
C THR A 105 5.77 0.89 -0.45
N ARG A 106 6.69 1.64 0.18
CA ARG A 106 8.03 1.88 -0.39
C ARG A 106 9.09 1.13 0.42
N LEU A 107 8.70 0.07 1.12
CA LEU A 107 9.55 -0.68 2.05
C LEU A 107 10.79 -1.24 1.37
N THR A 108 10.66 -1.72 0.12
CA THR A 108 11.79 -2.22 -0.69
C THR A 108 12.93 -1.20 -0.80
N TYR A 109 12.59 0.09 -0.85
CA TYR A 109 13.54 1.19 -1.10
C TYR A 109 13.91 2.00 0.14
N GLU A 110 13.01 2.08 1.12
CA GLU A 110 13.16 2.97 2.29
C GLU A 110 13.80 2.27 3.49
N ILE A 111 13.79 0.94 3.54
CA ILE A 111 14.37 0.17 4.64
C ILE A 111 15.64 -0.55 4.17
N ALA A 112 16.68 -0.53 5.02
CA ALA A 112 18.01 -1.04 4.69
C ALA A 112 18.02 -2.53 4.28
N ASP A 113 17.13 -3.34 4.83
CA ASP A 113 17.00 -4.76 4.49
C ASP A 113 15.95 -5.03 3.40
N SER A 114 15.47 -3.98 2.72
CA SER A 114 14.39 -4.03 1.72
C SER A 114 13.08 -4.59 2.29
N GLY A 115 12.82 -4.43 3.59
CA GLY A 115 11.59 -4.86 4.24
C GLY A 115 11.53 -6.36 4.58
N LEU A 116 12.65 -7.10 4.44
CA LEU A 116 12.70 -8.53 4.74
C LEU A 116 12.31 -8.86 6.19
N ALA A 117 12.67 -8.03 7.17
CA ALA A 117 12.27 -8.23 8.57
C ALA A 117 10.75 -8.06 8.79
N ALA A 118 10.07 -7.21 8.00
CA ALA A 118 8.63 -7.02 8.07
C ALA A 118 7.84 -8.05 7.24
N LEU A 119 8.50 -8.73 6.30
CA LEU A 119 7.87 -9.63 5.33
C LEU A 119 7.00 -10.73 5.97
N PRO A 120 7.41 -11.43 7.05
CA PRO A 120 6.55 -12.46 7.66
C PRO A 120 5.25 -11.89 8.23
N GLU A 121 5.31 -10.72 8.86
CA GLU A 121 4.13 -10.02 9.40
C GLU A 121 3.19 -9.58 8.27
N ILE A 122 3.74 -8.98 7.22
CA ILE A 122 2.99 -8.57 6.03
C ILE A 122 2.31 -9.78 5.38
N ALA A 123 2.99 -10.91 5.30
CA ALA A 123 2.44 -12.14 4.74
C ALA A 123 1.27 -12.71 5.56
N VAL A 124 1.34 -12.63 6.89
CA VAL A 124 0.23 -13.00 7.78
C VAL A 124 -0.99 -12.09 7.58
N LEU A 125 -0.77 -10.79 7.34
CA LEU A 125 -1.85 -9.84 7.08
C LEU A 125 -2.46 -10.03 5.67
N ALA A 126 -1.64 -10.31 4.67
CA ALA A 126 -2.06 -10.44 3.28
C ALA A 126 -2.80 -11.76 3.00
N ALA A 127 -2.29 -12.88 3.53
CA ALA A 127 -2.79 -14.22 3.23
C ALA A 127 -4.32 -14.39 3.35
N PRO A 128 -4.98 -14.03 4.48
CA PRO A 128 -6.43 -14.20 4.58
C PRO A 128 -7.23 -13.28 3.64
N ARG A 129 -6.66 -12.13 3.25
CA ARG A 129 -7.32 -11.16 2.36
C ARG A 129 -7.24 -11.56 0.90
N LEU A 130 -6.16 -12.25 0.53
CA LEU A 130 -5.91 -12.76 -0.81
C LEU A 130 -6.32 -14.23 -0.99
N GLY A 131 -6.83 -14.86 0.07
CA GLY A 131 -7.29 -16.25 0.05
C GLY A 131 -6.16 -17.28 -0.05
N TRP A 132 -4.97 -16.95 0.44
CA TRP A 132 -3.81 -17.85 0.39
C TRP A 132 -3.86 -18.92 1.48
N ASN A 133 -3.44 -20.13 1.13
CA ASN A 133 -3.03 -21.15 2.09
C ASN A 133 -1.59 -20.92 2.56
N ASP A 134 -1.13 -21.74 3.50
CA ASP A 134 0.23 -21.66 4.03
C ASP A 134 1.28 -21.90 2.94
N GLU A 135 1.03 -22.85 2.02
CA GLU A 135 1.96 -23.13 0.92
C GLU A 135 2.15 -21.93 0.00
N ARG A 136 1.07 -21.23 -0.37
CA ARG A 136 1.15 -20.03 -1.20
C ARG A 136 1.83 -18.89 -0.44
N ARG A 137 1.51 -18.69 0.83
CA ARG A 137 2.17 -17.67 1.66
C ARG A 137 3.68 -17.90 1.71
N ASP A 138 4.12 -19.13 1.95
CA ASP A 138 5.54 -19.46 2.04
C ASP A 138 6.25 -19.37 0.68
N ALA A 139 5.54 -19.66 -0.42
CA ALA A 139 6.04 -19.42 -1.78
C ALA A 139 6.25 -17.94 -2.08
N GLU A 140 5.29 -17.08 -1.70
CA GLU A 140 5.38 -15.62 -1.86
C GLU A 140 6.52 -15.01 -1.04
N ILE A 141 6.70 -15.44 0.22
CA ILE A 141 7.81 -15.00 1.08
C ILE A 141 9.15 -15.35 0.42
N ARG A 142 9.27 -16.59 -0.07
CA ARG A 142 10.49 -17.08 -0.72
C ARG A 142 10.79 -16.28 -1.99
N ALA A 143 9.80 -16.11 -2.87
CA ALA A 143 10.00 -15.41 -4.13
C ALA A 143 10.42 -13.96 -3.92
N TYR A 144 9.80 -13.25 -2.97
CA TYR A 144 10.23 -11.90 -2.61
C TYR A 144 11.66 -11.88 -2.06
N THR A 145 12.01 -12.85 -1.20
CA THR A 145 13.36 -12.95 -0.61
C THR A 145 14.42 -13.17 -1.68
N GLU A 146 14.20 -14.13 -2.58
CA GLU A 146 15.10 -14.43 -3.70
C GLU A 146 15.27 -13.22 -4.63
N ARG A 147 14.21 -12.43 -4.85
CA ARG A 147 14.31 -11.19 -5.62
C ARG A 147 15.16 -10.12 -4.95
N VAL A 148 15.04 -9.94 -3.63
CA VAL A 148 15.91 -9.01 -2.89
C VAL A 148 17.37 -9.46 -2.93
N GLU A 149 17.63 -10.76 -2.82
CA GLU A 149 18.97 -11.33 -2.94
C GLU A 149 19.55 -11.13 -4.34
N ALA A 150 18.75 -11.34 -5.40
CA ALA A 150 19.14 -11.10 -6.78
C ALA A 150 19.49 -9.62 -7.04
N GLU A 151 18.71 -8.68 -6.50
CA GLU A 151 19.02 -7.24 -6.63
C GLU A 151 20.30 -6.84 -5.89
N ARG A 152 20.54 -7.43 -4.71
CA ARG A 152 21.81 -7.24 -3.98
C ARG A 152 22.99 -7.78 -4.77
N ALA A 153 22.89 -9.00 -5.28
CA ALA A 153 23.92 -9.62 -6.10
C ALA A 153 24.19 -8.81 -7.37
N ALA A 154 23.15 -8.27 -8.01
CA ALA A 154 23.26 -7.41 -9.18
C ALA A 154 23.99 -6.09 -8.88
N SER A 155 23.78 -5.52 -7.69
CA SER A 155 24.44 -4.28 -7.25
C SER A 155 25.95 -4.45 -7.02
N GLU A 156 26.42 -5.69 -6.83
CA GLU A 156 27.84 -6.02 -6.65
C GLU A 156 28.56 -6.33 -7.97
N GLN A 157 27.84 -6.40 -9.10
CA GLN A 157 28.42 -6.76 -10.39
C GLN A 157 29.21 -5.60 -11.02
N PRO A 158 30.27 -5.91 -11.79
CA PRO A 158 31.15 -4.90 -12.37
C PRO A 158 30.57 -4.18 -13.60
N ASP A 159 29.52 -4.72 -14.22
CA ASP A 159 28.89 -4.17 -15.44
C ASP A 159 27.39 -4.46 -15.52
N ASP A 160 26.71 -3.71 -16.40
CA ASP A 160 25.25 -3.79 -16.58
C ASP A 160 24.78 -5.17 -17.06
N ALA A 161 25.59 -5.88 -17.84
CA ALA A 161 25.23 -7.18 -18.41
C ALA A 161 25.18 -8.26 -17.32
N SER A 162 26.25 -8.37 -16.54
CA SER A 162 26.32 -9.28 -15.38
C SER A 162 25.30 -8.91 -14.30
N ALA A 163 25.03 -7.61 -14.09
CA ALA A 163 23.96 -7.17 -13.20
C ALA A 163 22.56 -7.61 -13.68
N ALA A 164 22.29 -7.54 -14.98
CA ALA A 164 21.02 -7.99 -15.55
C ALA A 164 20.84 -9.51 -15.42
N GLU A 165 21.90 -10.29 -15.64
CA GLU A 165 21.90 -11.75 -15.43
C GLU A 165 21.62 -12.11 -13.97
N ALA A 166 22.24 -11.40 -13.02
CA ALA A 166 22.01 -11.60 -11.59
C ALA A 166 20.55 -11.31 -11.20
N ARG A 167 19.94 -10.23 -11.71
CA ARG A 167 18.50 -9.94 -11.48
C ARG A 167 17.59 -11.03 -12.04
N ALA A 168 17.90 -11.54 -13.23
CA ALA A 168 17.11 -12.56 -13.92
C ALA A 168 17.16 -13.95 -13.22
N ALA A 169 18.05 -14.14 -12.24
CA ALA A 169 18.12 -15.38 -11.48
C ALA A 169 16.96 -15.55 -10.48
N ALA A 170 16.30 -14.46 -10.07
CA ALA A 170 15.12 -14.54 -9.22
C ALA A 170 13.90 -15.05 -10.02
N PRO A 171 13.07 -15.92 -9.44
CA PRO A 171 11.85 -16.37 -10.10
C PRO A 171 10.87 -15.22 -10.25
N GLU A 172 10.18 -15.18 -11.40
CA GLU A 172 9.00 -14.33 -11.57
C GLU A 172 7.87 -14.88 -10.70
N VAL A 173 7.19 -14.01 -9.94
CA VAL A 173 5.97 -14.40 -9.23
C VAL A 173 4.85 -14.50 -10.25
N VAL A 174 4.71 -15.67 -10.86
CA VAL A 174 3.59 -15.98 -11.76
C VAL A 174 2.42 -16.53 -10.96
N ASP A 175 1.21 -16.13 -11.35
CA ASP A 175 -0.02 -16.76 -10.87
C ASP A 175 -0.03 -18.24 -11.25
N VAL A 176 0.35 -19.08 -10.29
CA VAL A 176 0.01 -20.50 -10.33
C VAL A 176 -1.52 -20.54 -10.20
N THR A 177 -2.21 -20.75 -11.31
CA THR A 177 -3.64 -21.06 -11.30
C THR A 177 -3.81 -22.36 -10.50
N VAL A 178 -4.06 -22.25 -9.20
CA VAL A 178 -4.49 -23.38 -8.40
C VAL A 178 -5.99 -23.50 -8.64
N GLY A 179 -6.36 -24.46 -9.48
CA GLY A 179 -7.76 -24.78 -9.81
C GLY A 179 -8.52 -25.43 -8.67
#